data_AF-A0A2G6HHI5-F1
#
_entry.id   AF-A0A2G6HHI5-F1
#
_cell.length_a   1.000
_cell.length_b   1.000
_cell.length_c   1.000
_cell.angle_alpha   90.00
_cell.angle_beta   90.00
_cell.angle_gamma   90.00
#
_symmetry.space_group_name_H-M   'P 1'
#
loop_
_entity.id
_entity.type
_entity.pdbx_description
1 polymer ?
#
loop_
_entity_poly.entity_id
_entity_poly.type
_entity_poly.pdbx_seq_one_letter_code
_entity_poly.pdbx_strand_id
1 'polypeptide(L)' 'VLFAGSVGRTDLTGGNETQMRHSLRTISHALDPETFMIPGHGPVTTLAHEIETNPYLARARRIG' A
#
# COMPACT_ATOMS: atom_id res chain seq x y z
N VAL A 1 0.98 -3.92 -5.07
CA VAL A 1 0.03 -4.75 -4.30
C VAL A 1 0.24 -4.46 -2.82
N LEU A 2 -0.82 -4.08 -2.11
CA LEU A 2 -0.81 -3.74 -0.68
C LEU A 2 -1.19 -4.99 0.14
N PHE A 3 -0.50 -5.22 1.25
CA PHE A 3 -0.74 -6.30 2.20
C PHE A 3 -0.79 -5.72 3.62
N ALA A 4 -1.35 -6.46 4.58
CA ALA A 4 -1.37 -6.01 5.97
C ALA A 4 0.05 -5.76 6.49
N GLY A 5 0.37 -4.50 6.81
CA GLY A 5 1.68 -4.05 7.30
C GLY A 5 2.83 -4.17 6.29
N SER A 6 2.58 -4.53 5.03
CA SER A 6 3.64 -4.74 4.02
C SER A 6 3.16 -4.47 2.58
N VAL A 7 4.04 -4.69 1.59
CA VAL A 7 3.72 -4.55 0.16
C VAL A 7 4.36 -5.69 -0.64
N GLY A 8 3.86 -5.90 -1.85
CA GLY A 8 4.47 -6.81 -2.81
C GLY A 8 5.91 -6.43 -3.15
N ARG A 9 6.72 -7.45 -3.43
CA ARG A 9 8.12 -7.31 -3.89
C ARG A 9 8.21 -6.56 -5.22
N THR A 10 9.22 -5.70 -5.34
CA THR A 10 9.51 -4.92 -6.55
C THR A 10 10.85 -5.30 -7.19
N ASP A 11 11.58 -6.22 -6.60
CA ASP A 11 12.92 -6.68 -7.00
C ASP A 11 12.90 -7.90 -7.94
N LEU A 12 11.71 -8.44 -8.23
CA LEU A 12 11.52 -9.51 -9.22
C LEU A 12 11.46 -8.94 -10.64
N THR A 13 11.64 -9.79 -11.65
CA THR A 13 11.51 -9.41 -13.07
C THR A 13 10.15 -8.73 -13.33
N GLY A 14 10.17 -7.52 -13.88
CA GLY A 14 8.98 -6.71 -14.12
C GLY A 14 8.54 -5.85 -12.93
N GLY A 15 9.18 -5.98 -11.77
CA GLY A 15 8.96 -5.12 -10.61
C GLY A 15 9.53 -3.71 -10.79
N ASN A 16 8.87 -2.71 -10.21
CA ASN A 16 9.31 -1.32 -10.26
C ASN A 16 8.95 -0.57 -8.97
N GLU A 17 9.97 -0.17 -8.19
CA GLU A 17 9.76 0.51 -6.90
C GLU A 17 9.11 1.88 -7.07
N THR A 18 9.48 2.63 -8.12
CA THR A 18 8.89 3.96 -8.39
C THR A 18 7.42 3.85 -8.74
N GLN A 19 7.04 2.89 -9.57
CA GLN A 19 5.65 2.62 -9.90
C GLN A 19 4.88 2.17 -8.66
N MET A 20 5.45 1.28 -7.83
CA MET A 20 4.83 0.86 -6.57
C MET A 20 4.53 2.05 -5.65
N ARG A 21 5.51 2.94 -5.44
CA ARG A 21 5.31 4.15 -4.61
C ARG A 21 4.19 5.04 -5.18
N HIS A 22 4.14 5.22 -6.50
CA HIS A 22 3.08 6.00 -7.13
C HIS A 22 1.70 5.36 -6.92
N SER A 23 1.57 4.05 -7.13
CA SER A 23 0.32 3.32 -6.89
C SER A 23 -0.14 3.42 -5.44
N LEU A 24 0.77 3.25 -4.47
CA LEU A 24 0.45 3.37 -3.04
C LEU A 24 -0.04 4.77 -2.68
N ARG A 25 0.62 5.81 -3.20
CA ARG A 25 0.19 7.20 -3.03
C ARG A 25 -1.21 7.41 -3.60
N THR A 26 -1.45 6.99 -4.85
CA THR A 26 -2.77 7.13 -5.49
C THR A 26 -3.86 6.42 -4.70
N ILE A 27 -3.65 5.17 -4.29
CA ILE A 27 -4.60 4.41 -3.47
C ILE A 27 -4.91 5.15 -2.16
N SER A 28 -3.88 5.67 -1.48
CA SER A 28 -4.04 6.34 -0.19
C SER A 28 -4.82 7.66 -0.24
N HIS A 29 -4.98 8.25 -1.43
CA HIS A 29 -5.73 9.50 -1.64
C HIS A 29 -7.05 9.31 -2.38
N ALA A 30 -7.20 8.21 -3.12
CA ALA A 30 -8.35 7.98 -3.99
C ALA A 30 -9.49 7.19 -3.34
N LEU A 31 -9.21 6.46 -2.25
CA LEU A 31 -10.19 5.58 -1.60
C LEU A 31 -10.59 6.09 -0.22
N ASP A 32 -11.79 5.69 0.21
CA ASP A 32 -12.30 5.95 1.56
C ASP A 32 -11.44 5.21 2.60
N PRO A 33 -11.04 5.85 3.73
CA PRO A 33 -10.32 5.19 4.82
C PRO A 33 -10.97 3.89 5.34
N GLU A 34 -12.29 3.78 5.32
CA GLU A 34 -13.02 2.58 5.78
C GLU A 34 -13.03 1.45 4.73
N THR A 35 -12.41 1.66 3.57
CA THR A 35 -12.30 0.62 2.53
C THR A 35 -11.54 -0.59 3.06
N PHE A 36 -12.18 -1.76 3.00
CA PHE A 36 -11.51 -3.03 3.27
C PHE A 36 -10.49 -3.37 2.18
N MET A 37 -9.30 -3.74 2.62
CA MET A 37 -8.21 -4.26 1.78
C MET A 37 -8.16 -5.77 1.94
N ILE A 38 -8.45 -6.48 0.86
CA ILE A 38 -8.47 -7.95 0.81
C ILE A 38 -7.27 -8.43 0.00
N PRO A 39 -6.12 -8.68 0.65
CA PRO A 39 -4.91 -9.10 -0.05
C PRO A 39 -4.96 -10.58 -0.47
N GLY A 40 -4.12 -10.94 -1.45
CA GLY A 40 -3.89 -12.36 -1.78
C GLY A 40 -3.12 -13.14 -0.71
N HIS A 41 -2.40 -12.46 0.18
CA HIS A 41 -1.66 -13.04 1.30
C HIS A 41 -1.81 -12.21 2.57
N GLY A 42 -1.86 -12.89 3.72
CA GLY A 42 -2.06 -12.24 5.01
C GLY A 42 -3.54 -11.94 5.33
N PRO A 43 -3.81 -11.30 6.46
CA PRO A 43 -5.17 -10.98 6.90
C PRO A 43 -5.78 -9.82 6.11
N VAL A 44 -7.12 -9.73 6.16
CA VAL A 44 -7.86 -8.53 5.73
C VAL A 44 -7.51 -7.36 6.66
N THR A 45 -7.46 -6.16 6.09
CA THR A 45 -7.17 -4.91 6.80
C THR A 45 -8.06 -3.78 6.25
N THR A 46 -7.95 -2.56 6.76
CA THR A 46 -8.62 -1.36 6.21
C THR A 46 -7.59 -0.36 5.73
N LEU A 47 -7.98 0.53 4.81
CA LEU A 47 -7.09 1.61 4.37
C LEU A 47 -6.65 2.48 5.55
N ALA A 48 -7.55 2.82 6.47
CA ALA A 48 -7.25 3.58 7.68
C ALA A 48 -6.15 2.92 8.51
N HIS A 49 -6.29 1.61 8.77
CA HIS A 49 -5.29 0.85 9.53
C HIS A 49 -3.93 0.85 8.83
N GLU A 50 -3.88 0.63 7.52
CA GLU A 50 -2.62 0.63 6.77
C GLU A 50 -2.00 2.03 6.69
N ILE A 51 -2.81 3.09 6.62
CA ILE A 51 -2.30 4.47 6.63
C ILE A 51 -1.52 4.76 7.93
N GLU A 52 -2.02 4.25 9.05
CA GLU A 52 -1.41 4.44 10.37
C GLU A 52 -0.20 3.54 10.61
N THR A 53 -0.27 2.29 10.15
CA THR A 53 0.68 1.25 10.58
C THR A 53 1.65 0.78 9.50
N ASN A 54 1.31 0.92 8.21
CA ASN A 54 2.13 0.39 7.12
C ASN A 54 3.25 1.38 6.75
N PRO A 55 4.53 1.04 6.97
CA PRO A 55 5.63 1.97 6.74
C PRO A 55 5.79 2.34 5.26
N TYR A 56 5.41 1.45 4.33
CA TYR A 56 5.49 1.70 2.89
C TYR A 56 4.42 2.71 2.46
N LEU A 57 3.19 2.56 2.97
CA LEU A 57 2.09 3.47 2.69
C LEU A 57 2.34 4.84 3.33
N ALA A 58 2.79 4.87 4.59
CA ALA A 58 3.18 6.11 5.28
C ALA A 58 4.30 6.85 4.54
N ARG A 59 5.32 6.15 4.04
CA ARG A 59 6.39 6.74 3.22
C ARG A 59 5.85 7.29 1.90
N ALA A 60 4.98 6.54 1.20
CA ALA A 60 4.40 6.96 -0.07
C ALA A 60 3.53 8.22 0.05
N ARG A 61 2.90 8.45 1.22
CA ARG A 61 2.11 9.66 1.50
C ARG A 61 2.95 10.90 1.82
N ARG A 62 4.12 10.73 2.43
CA ARG A 62 4.99 11.85 2.84
C ARG A 62 5.82 12.43 1.69
N ILE A 63 6.10 11.62 0.68
CA ILE A 63 6.91 12.03 -0.47
C ILE A 63 5.94 12.58 -1.53
N GLY A 64 5.79 13.91 -1.52
CA GLY A 64 5.21 14.70 -2.62
C GLY A 64 6.32 15.25 -3.49
#